data_AF-A0A524I9G8-F1
#
_entry.id   AF-A0A524I9G8-F1
#
_cell.length_a   1.000
_cell.length_b   1.000
_cell.length_c   1.000
_cell.angle_alpha   90.00
_cell.angle_beta   90.00
_cell.angle_gamma   90.00
#
_symmetry.space_group_name_H-M   'P 1'
#
loop_
_entity.id
_entity.type
_entity.pdbx_description
1 polymer ?
#
loop_
_entity_poly.entity_id
_entity_poly.type
_entity_poly.pdbx_seq_one_letter_code
_entity_poly.pdbx_strand_id
1 'polypeptide(L)' 'MKTELVVGDIRKHRADMLVVNLFEGVKRPGGATGAVDKAIGGAISAAIRDGDFRGKWGETLFLRPGKGVAAPRVLVVGLG' A
#
# COMPACT_ATOMS: atom_id res chain seq x y z
N MET A 1 -4.78 -13.95 -19.25
CA MET A 1 -4.83 -12.89 -18.22
C MET A 1 -6.00 -11.98 -18.56
N LYS A 2 -6.95 -11.79 -17.64
CA LYS A 2 -8.06 -10.84 -17.81
C LYS A 2 -7.69 -9.54 -17.10
N THR A 3 -7.94 -8.40 -17.74
CA THR A 3 -7.70 -7.07 -17.16
C THR A 3 -8.97 -6.23 -17.25
N GLU A 4 -9.15 -5.34 -16.28
CA GLU A 4 -10.27 -4.41 -16.21
C GLU A 4 -9.77 -3.08 -15.65
N LEU A 5 -10.31 -1.97 -16.17
CA LEU A 5 -10.08 -0.65 -15.62
C LEU A 5 -11.32 -0.22 -14.84
N VAL A 6 -11.14 0.07 -13.56
CA VAL A 6 -12.22 0.54 -12.68
C VAL A 6 -11.80 1.86 -12.05
N VAL A 7 -12.67 2.88 -12.15
CA VAL A 7 -12.49 4.15 -11.44
C VAL A 7 -13.20 4.08 -10.11
N GLY A 8 -12.49 4.29 -9.01
CA GLY A 8 -13.09 4.26 -7.68
C GLY A 8 -12.09 4.36 -6.54
N ASP A 9 -12.61 4.22 -5.32
CA ASP A 9 -11.82 4.19 -4.11
C ASP A 9 -11.17 2.82 -3.93
N ILE A 10 -9.84 2.77 -4.06
CA ILE A 10 -9.02 1.54 -3.94
C ILE A 10 -9.30 0.77 -2.65
N ARG A 11 -9.66 1.46 -1.56
CA ARG A 11 -9.92 0.82 -0.25
C ARG A 11 -11.16 -0.06 -0.26
N LYS A 12 -12.12 0.26 -1.13
CA LYS A 12 -13.41 -0.46 -1.23
C LYS A 12 -13.38 -1.58 -2.27
N HIS A 13 -12.32 -1.66 -3.08
CA HIS A 13 -12.21 -2.67 -4.11
C HIS A 13 -11.95 -4.05 -3.52
N ARG A 14 -12.80 -5.03 -3.87
CA ARG A 14 -12.66 -6.42 -3.41
C ARG A 14 -11.68 -7.15 -4.33
N ALA A 15 -10.54 -7.51 -3.76
CA ALA A 15 -9.52 -8.31 -4.42
C ALA A 15 -8.81 -9.18 -3.40
N ASP A 16 -8.09 -10.18 -3.89
CA ASP A 16 -7.23 -11.04 -3.08
C ASP A 16 -6.06 -10.27 -2.42
N MET A 17 -5.59 -9.20 -3.07
CA MET A 17 -4.51 -8.34 -2.63
C MET A 17 -4.62 -6.97 -3.30
N LEU A 18 -4.38 -5.89 -2.54
CA LEU A 18 -4.13 -4.57 -3.11
C LEU A 18 -2.62 -4.37 -3.26
N VAL A 19 -2.22 -3.80 -4.38
CA VAL A 19 -0.84 -3.36 -4.62
C VAL A 19 -0.82 -1.84 -4.69
N VAL A 20 0.04 -1.23 -3.87
CA VAL A 20 0.28 0.21 -3.85
C VAL A 20 1.78 0.48 -3.90
N ASN A 21 2.17 1.69 -4.28
CA ASN A 21 3.58 2.02 -4.48
C ASN A 21 4.11 3.05 -3.48
N LEU A 22 5.43 3.11 -3.35
CA LEU A 22 6.15 4.20 -2.70
C LEU A 22 7.47 4.46 -3.44
N PHE A 23 7.91 5.71 -3.52
CA PHE A 23 9.22 6.08 -4.07
C PHE A 23 10.26 6.19 -2.95
N GLU A 24 11.54 6.05 -3.28
CA GLU A 24 12.62 6.10 -2.31
C GLU A 24 12.68 7.47 -1.61
N GLY A 25 12.90 7.45 -0.30
CA GLY A 25 13.04 8.67 0.49
C GLY A 25 11.72 9.36 0.85
N VAL A 26 10.58 8.95 0.28
CA VAL A 26 9.26 9.45 0.67
C VAL A 26 8.96 9.04 2.12
N LYS A 27 8.81 10.04 3.00
CA LYS A 27 8.57 9.82 4.43
C LYS A 27 7.10 9.72 4.83
N ARG A 28 6.20 10.24 4.01
CA ARG A 28 4.76 10.23 4.25
C ARG A 28 4.03 9.80 2.97
N PRO A 29 3.36 8.64 2.96
CA PRO A 29 2.65 8.17 1.79
C PRO A 29 1.47 9.10 1.47
N GLY A 30 1.32 9.46 0.18
CA GLY A 30 0.20 10.24 -0.35
C GLY A 30 -0.67 9.43 -1.31
N GLY A 31 -1.68 10.07 -1.91
CA GLY A 31 -2.53 9.44 -2.93
C GLY A 31 -3.18 8.13 -2.47
N ALA A 32 -3.20 7.12 -3.35
CA ALA A 32 -3.76 5.81 -3.05
C ALA A 32 -3.04 5.12 -1.87
N THR A 33 -1.70 5.16 -1.84
CA THR A 33 -0.90 4.57 -0.75
C THR A 33 -1.20 5.22 0.60
N GLY A 34 -1.32 6.56 0.64
CA GLY A 34 -1.68 7.30 1.85
C GLY A 34 -3.12 7.02 2.31
N ALA A 35 -4.06 6.89 1.37
CA ALA A 35 -5.43 6.52 1.67
C ALA A 35 -5.52 5.10 2.27
N VAL A 36 -4.79 4.14 1.71
CA VAL A 36 -4.67 2.78 2.24
C VAL A 36 -4.00 2.79 3.61
N ASP A 37 -2.87 3.47 3.76
CA ASP A 37 -2.12 3.56 5.02
C ASP A 37 -3.00 4.07 6.16
N LYS A 38 -3.71 5.20 5.93
CA LYS A 38 -4.66 5.74 6.91
C LYS A 38 -5.76 4.75 7.27
N ALA A 39 -6.27 4.00 6.28
CA ALA A 39 -7.34 3.05 6.51
C ALA A 39 -6.88 1.84 7.33
N ILE A 40 -5.63 1.39 7.15
CA ILE A 40 -5.05 0.23 7.85
C ILE A 40 -4.32 0.61 9.15
N GLY A 41 -4.52 1.83 9.66
CA GLY A 41 -3.99 2.27 10.95
C GLY A 41 -2.55 2.78 10.93
N GLY A 42 -2.04 3.21 9.78
CA GLY A 42 -0.72 3.84 9.65
C GLY A 42 0.44 2.83 9.57
N ALA A 43 0.17 1.57 9.24
CA ALA A 43 1.18 0.51 9.22
C ALA A 43 2.32 0.74 8.21
N ILE A 44 2.03 1.36 7.06
CA ILE A 44 3.05 1.70 6.05
C ILE A 44 3.90 2.86 6.58
N SER A 45 3.27 3.89 7.14
CA SER A 45 4.00 5.00 7.78
C SER A 45 4.88 4.54 8.94
N ALA A 46 4.41 3.58 9.73
CA ALA A 46 5.20 2.97 10.81
C ALA A 46 6.44 2.26 10.26
N ALA A 47 6.29 1.39 9.24
CA ALA A 47 7.43 0.72 8.61
C ALA A 47 8.45 1.70 8.01
N ILE A 48 7.99 2.80 7.40
CA ILE A 48 8.89 3.85 6.89
C ILE A 48 9.66 4.55 8.02
N ARG A 49 8.95 4.90 9.10
CA ARG A 49 9.54 5.56 10.27
C ARG A 49 10.57 4.67 10.95
N ASP A 50 10.24 3.39 11.10
CA ASP A 50 11.06 2.40 11.81
C ASP A 50 12.23 1.91 10.92
N GLY A 51 12.20 2.23 9.62
CA GLY A 51 13.30 2.01 8.67
C GLY A 51 13.23 0.68 7.93
N ASP A 52 12.17 -0.10 8.17
CA ASP A 52 11.88 -1.41 7.58
C ASP A 52 11.51 -1.33 6.09
N PHE A 53 11.09 -0.16 5.62
CA PHE A 53 10.75 0.07 4.23
C PHE A 53 11.19 1.46 3.78
N ARG A 54 11.93 1.55 2.67
CA ARG A 54 12.52 2.81 2.17
C ARG A 54 11.96 3.28 0.84
N GLY A 55 11.29 2.40 0.09
CA GLY A 55 10.77 2.67 -1.25
C GLY A 55 11.78 2.38 -2.37
N LYS A 56 12.87 1.66 -2.08
CA LYS A 56 13.89 1.31 -3.08
C LYS A 56 13.29 0.48 -4.21
N TRP A 57 13.87 0.57 -5.41
CA TRP A 57 13.39 -0.21 -6.55
C TRP A 57 13.31 -1.71 -6.23
N GLY A 58 12.10 -2.27 -6.37
CA GLY A 58 11.84 -3.70 -6.12
C GLY A 58 11.75 -4.10 -4.64
N GLU A 59 11.93 -3.17 -3.70
CA GLU A 59 11.68 -3.40 -2.28
C GLU A 59 10.19 -3.67 -2.07
N THR A 60 9.85 -4.60 -1.18
CA THR A 60 8.44 -4.93 -0.90
C THR A 60 8.14 -4.95 0.58
N LEU A 61 6.94 -4.53 0.93
CA LEU A 61 6.38 -4.64 2.28
C LEU A 61 5.03 -5.32 2.19
N PHE A 62 4.92 -6.51 2.78
CA PHE A 62 3.68 -7.30 2.80
C PHE A 62 2.94 -7.14 4.13
N LEU A 63 1.66 -6.77 4.07
CA LEU A 63 0.83 -6.49 5.24
C LEU A 63 -0.48 -7.30 5.17
N ARG A 64 -0.94 -7.77 6.33
CA ARG A 64 -2.26 -8.38 6.54
C ARG A 64 -3.12 -7.45 7.39
N PRO A 65 -3.81 -6.47 6.79
CA PRO A 65 -4.64 -5.56 7.56
C PRO A 65 -5.83 -6.32 8.17
N GLY A 66 -6.07 -6.14 9.46
CA GLY A 66 -7.24 -6.73 10.13
C GLY A 66 -8.56 -6.00 9.82
N LYS A 67 -8.49 -4.76 9.33
CA LYS A 67 -9.63 -3.90 8.96
C LYS A 67 -9.17 -2.74 8.08
N GLY A 68 -10.13 -2.00 7.50
CA GLY A 68 -9.90 -0.69 6.86
C GLY A 68 -9.88 -0.72 5.33
N VAL A 69 -9.50 -1.84 4.73
CA VAL A 69 -9.61 -2.10 3.29
C VAL A 69 -10.40 -3.39 3.06
N ALA A 70 -11.06 -3.50 1.90
CA ALA A 70 -11.87 -4.66 1.56
C ALA A 70 -11.03 -5.90 1.18
N ALA A 71 -9.77 -5.70 0.78
CA ALA A 71 -8.84 -6.78 0.49
C ALA A 71 -8.15 -7.29 1.76
N PRO A 72 -7.89 -8.60 1.89
CA PRO A 72 -7.27 -9.19 3.07
C PRO A 72 -5.74 -8.97 3.13
N ARG A 73 -5.13 -8.49 2.05
CA ARG A 73 -3.67 -8.33 1.90
C ARG A 73 -3.34 -7.02 1.21
N VAL A 74 -2.26 -6.38 1.63
CA VAL A 74 -1.67 -5.21 0.97
C VAL A 74 -0.20 -5.49 0.71
N LEU A 75 0.24 -5.28 -0.53
CA LEU A 75 1.65 -5.29 -0.91
C LEU A 75 2.05 -3.86 -1.30
N VAL A 76 3.03 -3.30 -0.60
CA VAL A 76 3.67 -2.04 -1.00
C VAL A 76 4.91 -2.38 -1.83
N VAL A 77 5.06 -1.75 -2.98
CA VAL A 77 6.21 -1.93 -3.88
C VAL A 77 6.99 -0.61 -3.99
N GLY A 78 8.29 -0.69 -3.73
CA GLY A 78 9.23 0.41 -3.92
C GLY A 78 9.53 0.60 -5.41
N LEU A 79 9.40 1.84 -5.89
CA LEU A 79 9.62 2.20 -7.29
C LEU A 79 10.88 3.05 -7.50
N GLY A 80 11.79 3.10 -6.51
CA GLY A 80 13.02 3.88 -6.55
C GLY A 80 12.82 5.34 -6.20
#